data_AF-A0A6L4A9L5-F1
#
_entry.id   AF-A0A6L4A9L5-F1
#
_cell.length_a   1.000
_cell.length_b   1.000
_cell.length_c   1.000
_cell.angle_alpha   90.00
_cell.angle_beta   90.00
_cell.angle_gamma   90.00
#
_symmetry.space_group_name_H-M   'P 1'
#
loop_
_entity.id
_entity.type
_entity.pdbx_description
1 polymer ?
#
loop_
_entity_poly.entity_id
_entity_poly.type
_entity_poly.pdbx_seq_one_letter_code
_entity_poly.pdbx_strand_id
1 'polypeptide(L)'
;MKVEIRERYLNSPLAFELYQAIAHLPLICPHGHVDPRLFAEANYPFGTPVDLLIIPDHYIFRMLYSQGIALESLGIPRRDGVHVESDHRRIWQIFADHFYLFRGTPTGIWIKDELEQVFGISEKLTSGTAQAIYDAIADKLTQPDFAPRRLY
;
A
#
# COMPACT_ATOMS: atom_id res chain seq x y z
N MET A 1 -7.19 18.44 -7.89
CA MET A 1 -6.95 19.48 -6.87
C MET A 1 -6.02 18.86 -5.82
N LYS A 2 -4.71 19.18 -5.86
CA LYS A 2 -3.74 18.66 -4.89
C LYS A 2 -4.07 19.28 -3.53
N VAL A 3 -4.60 18.51 -2.59
CA VAL A 3 -4.67 18.96 -1.20
C VAL A 3 -3.22 19.02 -0.72
N GLU A 4 -2.69 20.23 -0.54
CA GLU A 4 -1.32 20.42 -0.06
C GLU A 4 -1.16 19.77 1.32
N ILE A 5 -0.02 19.14 1.56
CA ILE A 5 0.39 18.51 2.84
C ILE A 5 0.13 19.43 4.05
N ARG A 6 0.18 20.74 3.82
CA ARG A 6 -0.20 21.79 4.76
C ARG A 6 -1.55 21.54 5.43
N GLU A 7 -2.58 21.20 4.67
CA GLU A 7 -3.95 21.11 5.19
C GLU A 7 -4.23 19.80 5.93
N ARG A 8 -3.39 18.77 5.73
CA ARG A 8 -3.63 17.42 6.28
C ARG A 8 -2.84 17.09 7.52
N TYR A 9 -1.59 17.53 7.62
CA TYR A 9 -0.67 17.01 8.63
C TYR A 9 0.08 18.08 9.43
N LEU A 10 0.14 19.33 8.95
CA LEU A 10 0.93 20.39 9.58
C LEU A 10 0.02 21.50 10.11
N ASN A 11 0.08 21.78 11.41
CA ASN A 11 -0.83 22.70 12.10
C ASN A 11 -0.20 24.07 12.45
N SER A 12 1.01 24.36 11.94
CA SER A 12 1.72 25.62 12.20
C SER A 12 2.43 26.13 10.94
N PRO A 13 2.44 27.45 10.66
CA PRO A 13 3.19 28.04 9.55
C PRO A 13 4.68 27.69 9.56
N LEU A 14 5.31 27.68 10.75
CA LEU A 14 6.73 27.32 10.89
C LEU A 14 6.99 25.86 10.49
N ALA A 15 6.09 24.95 10.86
CA ALA A 15 6.22 23.54 10.50
C ALA A 15 6.15 23.36 8.98
N PHE A 16 5.27 24.13 8.32
CA PHE A 16 5.15 24.13 6.87
C PHE A 16 6.40 24.69 6.17
N GLU A 17 6.95 25.80 6.66
CA GLU A 17 8.17 26.40 6.13
C GLU A 17 9.36 25.44 6.22
N LEU A 18 9.56 24.80 7.38
CA LEU A 18 10.61 23.81 7.59
C LEU A 18 10.42 22.58 6.69
N TYR A 19 9.19 22.09 6.55
CA TYR A 19 8.88 20.98 5.66
C TYR A 19 9.22 21.32 4.20
N GLN A 20 8.77 22.47 3.69
CA GLN A 20 9.03 22.88 2.31
C GLN A 20 10.53 22.99 2.00
N ALA A 21 11.35 23.42 2.96
CA ALA A 21 12.80 23.51 2.80
C ALA A 21 13.48 22.15 2.58
N ILE A 22 12.87 21.04 3.02
CA ILE A 22 13.48 19.70 2.98
C ILE A 22 12.70 18.66 2.17
N ALA A 23 11.46 18.96 1.76
CA ALA A 23 10.53 18.00 1.15
C ALA A 23 11.03 17.35 -0.15
N HIS A 24 11.97 18.00 -0.84
CA HIS A 24 12.53 17.55 -2.11
C HIS A 24 13.94 16.97 -1.98
N LEU A 25 14.46 16.82 -0.76
CA LEU A 25 15.73 16.16 -0.56
C LEU A 25 15.61 14.66 -0.88
N PRO A 26 16.67 14.03 -1.43
CA PRO A 26 16.66 12.59 -1.68
C PRO A 26 16.42 11.79 -0.40
N LEU A 27 15.66 10.69 -0.54
CA LEU A 27 15.49 9.74 0.55
C LEU A 27 16.79 8.98 0.80
N ILE A 28 17.29 9.02 2.03
CA ILE A 28 18.41 8.19 2.49
C ILE A 28 17.82 7.10 3.38
N CYS A 29 17.71 5.89 2.84
CA CYS A 29 17.14 4.71 3.52
C CYS A 29 18.26 3.72 3.86
N PRO A 30 19.07 3.95 4.92
CA PRO A 30 20.28 3.16 5.19
C PRO A 30 19.98 1.76 5.75
N HIS A 31 18.71 1.46 6.05
CA HIS A 31 18.26 0.17 6.55
C HIS A 31 16.87 -0.15 5.98
N GLY A 32 16.68 -1.37 5.50
CA GLY A 32 15.43 -1.84 4.91
C GLY A 32 15.51 -3.30 4.51
N HIS A 33 14.37 -3.85 4.07
CA HIS A 33 14.21 -5.27 3.73
C HIS A 33 13.58 -5.49 2.35
N VAL A 34 13.76 -4.53 1.43
CA VAL A 34 13.32 -4.69 0.04
C VAL A 34 14.12 -5.81 -0.62
N ASP A 35 13.45 -6.75 -1.31
CA ASP A 35 14.11 -7.83 -2.03
C ASP A 35 15.02 -7.25 -3.13
N PRO A 36 16.34 -7.50 -3.13
CA PRO A 36 17.25 -6.95 -4.14
C PRO A 36 16.94 -7.44 -5.58
N ARG A 37 16.23 -8.56 -5.75
CA ARG A 37 15.82 -9.07 -7.07
C ARG A 37 14.96 -8.06 -7.83
N LEU A 38 14.17 -7.28 -7.11
CA LEU A 38 13.35 -6.19 -7.63
C LEU A 38 14.17 -5.19 -8.47
N PHE A 39 15.43 -4.96 -8.10
CA PHE A 39 16.35 -4.09 -8.85
C PHE A 39 17.31 -4.85 -9.76
N ALA A 40 17.60 -6.11 -9.48
CA ALA A 40 18.53 -6.91 -10.30
C ALA A 40 17.89 -7.40 -11.60
N GLU A 41 16.62 -7.82 -11.56
CA GLU A 41 15.90 -8.38 -12.71
C GLU A 41 15.31 -7.27 -13.58
N ALA A 42 15.50 -7.34 -14.90
CA ALA A 42 15.06 -6.29 -15.81
C ALA A 42 13.54 -6.15 -15.91
N ASN A 43 12.80 -7.25 -15.70
CA ASN A 43 11.35 -7.34 -15.87
C ASN A 43 10.67 -7.89 -14.60
N TYR A 44 11.17 -7.54 -13.41
CA TYR A 44 10.61 -8.02 -12.15
C TYR A 44 9.12 -7.64 -12.05
N PRO A 45 8.18 -8.61 -11.96
CA PRO A 45 6.77 -8.30 -11.86
C PRO A 45 6.38 -8.02 -10.40
N PHE A 46 5.62 -6.93 -10.16
CA PHE A 46 5.04 -6.68 -8.84
C PHE A 46 3.94 -7.69 -8.46
N GLY A 47 3.34 -8.37 -9.43
CA GLY A 47 2.18 -9.24 -9.21
C GLY A 47 0.88 -8.44 -9.18
N THR A 48 -0.05 -8.82 -8.32
CA THR A 48 -1.32 -8.11 -8.14
C THR A 48 -1.26 -7.10 -6.97
N PRO A 49 -2.29 -6.25 -6.78
CA PRO A 49 -2.38 -5.38 -5.61
C PRO A 49 -2.22 -6.13 -4.27
N VAL A 50 -2.66 -7.39 -4.19
CA VAL A 50 -2.54 -8.21 -2.98
C VAL A 50 -1.12 -8.72 -2.76
N ASP A 51 -0.42 -9.11 -3.83
CA ASP A 51 1.01 -9.49 -3.76
C ASP A 51 1.88 -8.33 -3.30
N LEU A 52 1.54 -7.11 -3.72
CA LEU A 52 2.28 -5.91 -3.42
C LEU A 52 1.97 -5.36 -2.02
N LEU A 53 0.68 -5.21 -1.67
CA LEU A 53 0.26 -4.41 -0.52
C LEU A 53 -0.19 -5.24 0.68
N ILE A 54 -0.72 -6.45 0.48
CA ILE A 54 -1.39 -7.20 1.57
C ILE A 54 -0.53 -8.33 2.11
N ILE A 55 -0.13 -9.26 1.24
CA ILE A 55 0.63 -10.46 1.62
C ILE A 55 1.95 -10.12 2.35
N PRO A 56 2.77 -9.15 1.89
CA PRO A 56 4.05 -8.86 2.52
C PRO A 56 3.93 -7.97 3.77
N ASP A 57 2.81 -7.25 3.97
CA ASP A 57 2.68 -6.27 5.05
C ASP A 57 2.02 -6.84 6.32
N HIS A 58 2.88 -7.17 7.28
CA HIS A 58 2.46 -7.68 8.58
C HIS A 58 1.72 -6.67 9.45
N TYR A 59 1.77 -5.36 9.18
CA TYR A 59 0.93 -4.40 9.89
C TYR A 59 -0.55 -4.57 9.49
N ILE A 60 -0.81 -4.84 8.22
CA ILE A 60 -2.17 -5.05 7.70
C ILE A 60 -2.76 -6.33 8.27
N PHE A 61 -2.14 -7.48 8.00
CA PHE A 61 -2.74 -8.75 8.40
C PHE A 61 -2.74 -8.93 9.93
N ARG A 62 -1.84 -8.29 10.68
CA ARG A 62 -1.91 -8.28 12.16
C ARG A 62 -3.13 -7.54 12.67
N MET A 63 -3.51 -6.42 12.05
CA MET A 63 -4.73 -5.69 12.44
C MET A 63 -5.97 -6.55 12.18
N LEU A 64 -6.08 -7.12 10.98
CA LEU A 64 -7.22 -7.95 10.58
C LEU A 64 -7.33 -9.23 11.43
N TYR A 65 -6.20 -9.89 11.68
CA TYR A 65 -6.16 -11.06 12.55
C TYR A 65 -6.58 -10.75 13.99
N SER A 66 -6.22 -9.55 14.50
CA SER A 66 -6.67 -9.13 15.84
C SER A 66 -8.20 -8.98 15.95
N GLN A 67 -8.90 -8.83 14.82
CA GLN A 67 -10.36 -8.76 14.74
C GLN A 67 -11.02 -10.09 14.34
N GLY A 68 -10.25 -11.19 14.32
CA GLY A 68 -10.77 -12.54 14.05
C GLY A 68 -10.73 -12.98 12.58
N ILE A 69 -10.07 -12.23 11.69
CA ILE A 69 -9.88 -12.64 10.30
C ILE A 69 -8.68 -13.58 10.21
N ALA A 70 -8.91 -14.82 9.81
CA ALA A 70 -7.85 -15.82 9.64
C ALA A 70 -6.81 -15.39 8.59
N LEU A 71 -5.53 -15.72 8.82
CA LEU A 71 -4.44 -15.37 7.91
C LEU A 71 -4.58 -16.07 6.55
N GLU A 72 -5.16 -17.27 6.56
CA GLU A 72 -5.45 -18.07 5.36
C GLU A 72 -6.45 -17.38 4.45
N SER A 73 -7.41 -16.63 5.02
CA SER A 73 -8.38 -15.84 4.24
C SER A 73 -7.74 -14.63 3.56
N LEU A 74 -6.50 -14.28 3.94
CA LEU A 74 -5.72 -13.17 3.39
C LEU A 74 -4.59 -13.64 2.47
N GLY A 75 -4.56 -14.93 2.12
CA GLY A 75 -3.52 -15.50 1.25
C GLY A 75 -2.15 -15.62 1.90
N ILE A 76 -2.03 -15.46 3.23
CA ILE A 76 -0.75 -15.54 3.92
C ILE A 76 -0.27 -17.01 3.95
N PRO A 77 0.90 -17.33 3.39
CA PRO A 77 1.35 -18.71 3.26
C PRO A 77 1.51 -19.43 4.61
N ARG A 78 1.03 -20.67 4.68
CA ARG A 78 1.25 -21.56 5.82
C ARG A 78 2.51 -22.38 5.65
N ARG A 79 3.14 -22.73 6.77
CA ARG A 79 4.34 -23.60 6.79
C ARG A 79 4.05 -25.07 6.43
N ASP A 80 2.82 -25.52 6.68
CA ASP A 80 2.39 -26.89 6.39
C ASP A 80 1.91 -27.09 4.94
N GLY A 81 1.94 -26.03 4.12
CA GLY A 81 1.56 -26.09 2.71
C GLY A 81 0.07 -26.30 2.46
N VAL A 82 -0.77 -26.22 3.49
CA VAL A 82 -2.22 -26.29 3.34
C VAL A 82 -2.71 -25.10 2.53
N HIS A 83 -3.72 -25.34 1.69
CA HIS A 83 -4.33 -24.32 0.84
C HIS A 83 -4.79 -23.10 1.66
N VAL A 84 -4.50 -21.92 1.12
CA VAL A 84 -4.97 -20.62 1.59
C VAL A 84 -5.76 -19.97 0.46
N GLU A 85 -6.55 -18.94 0.79
CA GLU A 85 -7.27 -18.18 -0.22
C GLU A 85 -6.31 -17.72 -1.33
N SER A 86 -6.69 -17.99 -2.58
CA SER A 86 -5.90 -17.65 -3.76
C SER A 86 -6.60 -16.65 -4.67
N ASP A 87 -7.87 -16.32 -4.40
CA ASP A 87 -8.56 -15.25 -5.09
C ASP A 87 -8.13 -13.89 -4.52
N HIS A 88 -7.22 -13.22 -5.23
CA HIS A 88 -6.70 -11.92 -4.82
C HIS A 88 -7.79 -10.83 -4.81
N ARG A 89 -8.88 -10.97 -5.59
CA ARG A 89 -9.99 -10.01 -5.50
C ARG A 89 -10.77 -10.20 -4.21
N ARG A 90 -10.94 -11.43 -3.76
CA ARG A 90 -11.57 -11.77 -2.48
C ARG A 90 -10.72 -11.31 -1.30
N ILE A 91 -9.41 -11.53 -1.34
CA ILE A 91 -8.46 -11.04 -0.31
C ILE A 91 -8.52 -9.51 -0.23
N TRP A 92 -8.47 -8.82 -1.38
CA TRP A 92 -8.59 -7.37 -1.42
C TRP A 92 -9.93 -6.88 -0.88
N GLN A 93 -11.03 -7.56 -1.21
CA GLN A 93 -12.35 -7.23 -0.68
C GLN A 93 -12.38 -7.33 0.85
N ILE A 94 -11.82 -8.39 1.43
CA ILE A 94 -11.73 -8.55 2.90
C ILE A 94 -10.97 -7.38 3.51
N PHE A 95 -9.84 -6.97 2.93
CA PHE A 95 -9.10 -5.81 3.39
C PHE A 95 -9.93 -4.52 3.31
N ALA A 96 -10.58 -4.27 2.18
CA ALA A 96 -11.37 -3.06 1.95
C ALA A 96 -12.61 -2.97 2.85
N ASP A 97 -13.30 -4.09 3.09
CA ASP A 97 -14.43 -4.21 4.01
C ASP A 97 -14.04 -3.79 5.43
N HIS A 98 -12.79 -4.07 5.82
CA HIS A 98 -12.26 -3.83 7.16
C HIS A 98 -11.30 -2.64 7.22
N PHE A 99 -11.15 -1.86 6.14
CA PHE A 99 -10.19 -0.76 6.10
C PHE A 99 -10.46 0.32 7.16
N TYR A 100 -11.69 0.40 7.67
CA TYR A 100 -12.07 1.29 8.77
C TYR A 100 -11.29 1.03 10.07
N LEU A 101 -10.74 -0.17 10.28
CA LEU A 101 -9.93 -0.52 11.45
C LEU A 101 -8.61 0.26 11.52
N PHE A 102 -8.13 0.73 10.37
CA PHE A 102 -6.87 1.49 10.28
C PHE A 102 -7.04 2.98 10.56
N ARG A 103 -8.25 3.44 10.91
CA ARG A 103 -8.50 4.85 11.29
C ARG A 103 -7.66 5.21 12.52
N GLY A 104 -6.87 6.28 12.40
CA GLY A 104 -5.97 6.74 13.46
C GLY A 104 -4.67 5.94 13.57
N THR A 105 -4.41 5.00 12.66
CA THR A 105 -3.15 4.24 12.60
C THR A 105 -2.21 4.79 11.54
N PRO A 106 -0.87 4.62 11.70
CA PRO A 106 0.09 4.95 10.65
C PRO A 106 -0.17 4.21 9.34
N THR A 107 -0.51 2.92 9.38
CA THR A 107 -0.85 2.12 8.18
C THR A 107 -2.00 2.73 7.39
N GLY A 108 -3.02 3.25 8.07
CA GLY A 108 -4.13 3.95 7.39
C GLY A 108 -3.69 5.25 6.70
N ILE A 109 -2.68 5.95 7.25
CA ILE A 109 -2.07 7.12 6.62
C ILE A 109 -1.24 6.71 5.40
N TRP A 110 -0.38 5.70 5.53
CA TRP A 110 0.49 5.22 4.46
C TRP A 110 -0.30 4.69 3.26
N ILE A 111 -1.27 3.80 3.48
CA ILE A 111 -2.09 3.27 2.37
C ILE A 111 -2.86 4.39 1.66
N LYS A 112 -3.39 5.36 2.42
CA LYS A 112 -4.05 6.52 1.81
C LYS A 112 -3.08 7.35 0.97
N ASP A 113 -1.88 7.60 1.48
CA ASP A 113 -0.87 8.39 0.77
C ASP A 113 -0.36 7.66 -0.48
N GLU A 114 -0.11 6.36 -0.40
CA GLU A 114 0.26 5.52 -1.54
C GLU A 114 -0.82 5.54 -2.62
N LEU A 115 -2.08 5.32 -2.26
CA LEU A 115 -3.20 5.39 -3.22
C LEU A 115 -3.22 6.75 -3.93
N GLU A 116 -3.11 7.85 -3.18
CA GLU A 116 -3.23 9.19 -3.75
C GLU A 116 -1.99 9.68 -4.51
N GLN A 117 -0.81 9.57 -3.91
CA GLN A 117 0.43 10.17 -4.42
C GLN A 117 1.18 9.24 -5.38
N VAL A 118 1.15 7.93 -5.13
CA VAL A 118 1.85 6.95 -5.98
C VAL A 118 0.92 6.50 -7.09
N PHE A 119 -0.28 6.01 -6.76
CA PHE A 119 -1.20 5.45 -7.76
C PHE A 119 -2.11 6.50 -8.42
N GLY A 120 -2.24 7.70 -7.86
CA GLY A 120 -3.11 8.76 -8.39
C GLY A 120 -4.61 8.53 -8.12
N ILE A 121 -4.95 7.69 -7.16
CA ILE A 121 -6.31 7.28 -6.78
C ILE A 121 -6.76 8.14 -5.60
N SER A 122 -7.64 9.11 -5.87
CA SER A 122 -8.24 9.96 -4.82
C SER A 122 -9.53 9.40 -4.21
N GLU A 123 -10.06 8.31 -4.78
CA GLU A 123 -11.26 7.66 -4.26
C GLU A 123 -10.96 7.00 -2.91
N LYS A 124 -11.85 7.18 -1.94
CA LYS A 124 -11.68 6.59 -0.61
C LYS A 124 -11.88 5.08 -0.69
N LEU A 125 -10.93 4.31 -0.17
CA LEU A 125 -11.07 2.87 -0.04
C LEU A 125 -12.19 2.53 0.96
N THR A 126 -13.20 1.82 0.45
CA THR A 126 -14.35 1.29 1.18
C THR A 126 -14.75 -0.04 0.54
N SER A 127 -15.64 -0.79 1.19
CA SER A 127 -16.24 -1.99 0.61
C SER A 127 -16.78 -1.78 -0.81
N GLY A 128 -17.51 -0.69 -1.06
CA GLY A 128 -18.16 -0.42 -2.35
C GLY A 128 -17.21 0.07 -3.45
N THR A 129 -16.03 0.57 -3.10
CA THR A 129 -15.03 1.09 -4.05
C THR A 129 -13.87 0.11 -4.26
N ALA A 130 -13.86 -1.00 -3.52
CA ALA A 130 -12.75 -1.95 -3.45
C ALA A 130 -12.30 -2.45 -4.82
N GLN A 131 -13.22 -2.94 -5.66
CA GLN A 131 -12.88 -3.55 -6.94
C GLN A 131 -12.39 -2.52 -7.96
N ALA A 132 -12.99 -1.32 -7.99
CA ALA A 132 -12.52 -0.24 -8.87
C ALA A 132 -11.10 0.20 -8.51
N ILE A 133 -10.79 0.31 -7.22
CA ILE A 133 -9.44 0.64 -6.75
C ILE A 133 -8.46 -0.51 -7.05
N TYR A 134 -8.87 -1.77 -6.88
CA TYR A 134 -8.05 -2.93 -7.27
C TYR A 134 -7.66 -2.85 -8.75
N ASP A 135 -8.64 -2.60 -9.63
CA ASP A 135 -8.42 -2.51 -11.07
C ASP A 135 -7.46 -1.35 -11.40
N ALA A 136 -7.66 -0.19 -10.78
CA ALA A 136 -6.79 0.97 -11.00
C ALA A 136 -5.33 0.72 -10.58
N ILE A 137 -5.11 0.02 -9.45
CA ILE A 137 -3.75 -0.38 -9.02
C ILE A 137 -3.17 -1.41 -9.98
N ALA A 138 -3.94 -2.46 -10.31
CA ALA A 138 -3.49 -3.51 -11.22
C ALA A 138 -3.07 -2.94 -12.58
N ASP A 139 -3.89 -2.05 -13.15
CA ASP A 139 -3.58 -1.35 -14.41
C ASP A 139 -2.30 -0.52 -14.28
N LYS A 140 -2.13 0.21 -13.17
CA LYS A 140 -0.91 0.99 -12.90
C LYS A 140 0.34 0.11 -12.86
N LEU A 141 0.28 -1.06 -12.21
CA LEU A 141 1.41 -1.99 -12.11
C LEU A 141 1.86 -2.57 -13.47
N THR A 142 1.01 -2.50 -14.51
CA THR A 142 1.41 -2.89 -15.88
C THR A 142 2.14 -1.78 -16.65
N GLN A 143 2.12 -0.54 -16.15
CA GLN A 143 2.71 0.60 -16.85
C GLN A 143 4.24 0.59 -16.72
N PRO A 144 5.00 0.94 -17.78
CA PRO A 144 6.47 0.97 -17.71
C PRO A 144 7.03 1.89 -16.63
N ASP A 145 6.33 2.98 -16.29
CA ASP A 145 6.73 3.90 -15.22
C ASP A 145 6.58 3.30 -13.82
N PHE A 146 5.81 2.22 -13.68
CA PHE A 146 5.72 1.40 -12.47
C PHE A 146 6.67 0.21 -12.51
N ALA A 147 7.68 0.19 -13.38
CA ALA A 147 8.78 -0.75 -13.21
C ALA A 147 9.58 -0.40 -11.96
N PRO A 148 10.13 -1.36 -11.20
CA PRO A 148 10.72 -1.05 -9.91
C PRO A 148 11.92 -0.07 -9.96
N ARG A 149 12.73 -0.12 -11.02
CA ARG A 149 13.83 0.85 -11.24
C ARG A 149 13.36 2.25 -11.66
N ARG A 150 12.10 2.40 -12.07
CA ARG A 150 11.50 3.70 -12.46
C ARG A 150 10.86 4.38 -11.25
N LEU A 151 10.42 3.59 -10.28
CA LEU A 151 9.90 4.07 -9.00
C LEU A 151 11.01 4.44 -7.99
N TYR A 152 12.24 3.96 -8.19
CA TYR A 152 13.43 4.28 -7.40
C TYR A 152 14.12 5.54 -7.92
#